data_AF-A0A2S9FIM5-F1
#
_entry.id   AF-A0A2S9FIM5-F1
#
_cell.length_a   1.000
_cell.length_b   1.000
_cell.length_c   1.000
_cell.angle_alpha   90.00
_cell.angle_beta   90.00
_cell.angle_gamma   90.00
#
_symmetry.space_group_name_H-M   'P 1'
#
loop_
_entity.id
_entity.type
_entity.pdbx_description
1 polymer ?
#
loop_
_entity_poly.entity_id
_entity_poly.type
_entity_poly.pdbx_seq_one_letter_code
_entity_poly.pdbx_strand_id
1 'polypeptide(L)'
;RDAVRPAASDTGRDPMAITPAVNRTVVTGRTRDDVDEALDSVIVKSVALAAPAEAWARHGVEHPLGSDFSGVQDLVPQLIDQQSALEYTARVPASLMKEICFHGTAGEVLDQVAEWRDHGLRYLLVINGSQLNPKLRKGVSATLPYTTVLRGLKKL
;
A
#
# COMPACT_ATOMS: atom_id res chain seq x y z
N ARG A 1 8.78 -13.94 4.90
CA ARG A 1 8.86 -14.84 3.71
C ARG A 1 8.72 -16.31 4.13
N ASP A 2 8.99 -16.63 5.39
CA ASP A 2 9.16 -18.02 5.87
C ASP A 2 7.90 -18.68 6.42
N ALA A 3 6.72 -18.06 6.37
CA ALA A 3 5.49 -18.69 6.88
C ALA A 3 4.72 -19.47 5.81
N VAL A 4 4.58 -18.91 4.59
CA VAL A 4 3.66 -19.45 3.57
C VAL A 4 4.14 -20.76 2.97
N ARG A 5 5.45 -20.88 2.66
CA ARG A 5 6.01 -22.07 2.04
C ARG A 5 6.07 -23.27 3.00
N PRO A 6 6.53 -23.12 4.26
CA PRO A 6 6.43 -24.20 5.23
C PRO A 6 4.99 -24.64 5.46
N ALA A 7 4.04 -23.71 5.64
CA ALA A 7 2.62 -24.05 5.82
C ALA A 7 2.04 -24.82 4.61
N ALA A 8 2.49 -24.52 3.39
CA ALA A 8 2.11 -25.30 2.20
C ALA A 8 2.67 -26.73 2.26
N SER A 9 3.96 -26.88 2.61
CA SER A 9 4.59 -28.18 2.77
C SER A 9 3.92 -29.03 3.86
N ASP A 10 3.60 -28.41 5.00
CA ASP A 10 2.93 -29.07 6.15
C ASP A 10 1.54 -29.61 5.80
N THR A 11 0.92 -29.06 4.75
CA THR A 11 -0.39 -29.49 4.23
C THR A 11 -0.28 -30.31 2.93
N GLY A 12 0.93 -30.75 2.56
CA GLY A 12 1.18 -31.58 1.38
C GLY A 12 1.04 -30.85 0.04
N ARG A 13 1.00 -29.51 0.05
CA ARG A 13 0.97 -28.67 -1.16
C ARG A 13 2.40 -28.36 -1.59
N ASP A 14 2.64 -28.31 -2.90
CA ASP A 14 3.94 -27.85 -3.42
C ASP A 14 4.16 -26.35 -3.08
N PRO A 15 5.15 -26.01 -2.24
CA PRO A 15 5.44 -24.62 -1.90
C PRO A 15 5.93 -23.79 -3.08
N MET A 16 6.47 -24.42 -4.13
CA MET A 16 6.97 -23.75 -5.33
C MET A 16 5.87 -23.42 -6.34
N ALA A 17 4.70 -24.05 -6.22
CA ALA A 17 3.51 -23.71 -7.00
C ALA A 17 2.86 -22.39 -6.57
N ILE A 18 3.28 -21.79 -5.44
CA ILE A 18 2.74 -20.52 -4.94
C ILE A 18 3.47 -19.36 -5.61
N THR A 19 2.74 -18.57 -6.40
CA THR A 19 3.23 -17.31 -6.97
C THR A 19 3.30 -16.23 -5.90
N PRO A 20 4.48 -15.71 -5.53
CA PRO A 20 4.58 -14.60 -4.60
C PRO A 20 3.95 -13.35 -5.21
N ALA A 21 2.91 -12.85 -4.56
CA ALA A 21 2.14 -11.71 -5.02
C ALA A 21 2.00 -10.64 -3.93
N VAL A 22 1.88 -9.38 -4.33
CA VAL A 22 1.55 -8.29 -3.42
C VAL A 22 0.53 -7.37 -4.06
N ASN A 23 -0.39 -6.87 -3.24
CA ASN A 23 -1.29 -5.77 -3.56
C ASN A 23 -0.75 -4.51 -2.88
N ARG A 24 -0.47 -3.46 -3.66
CA ARG A 24 0.02 -2.18 -3.15
C ARG A 24 -0.63 -1.00 -3.88
N THR A 25 -0.95 0.03 -3.11
CA THR A 25 -1.29 1.35 -3.66
C THR A 25 -0.03 2.02 -4.18
N VAL A 26 -0.11 2.57 -5.39
CA VAL A 26 0.92 3.40 -5.99
C VAL A 26 0.47 4.86 -5.94
N VAL A 27 1.27 5.71 -5.30
CA VAL A 27 1.05 7.15 -5.23
C VAL A 27 2.22 7.87 -5.87
N THR A 28 2.07 8.19 -7.14
CA THR A 28 3.05 8.96 -7.92
C THR A 28 2.56 10.37 -8.26
N GLY A 29 3.50 11.29 -8.42
CA GLY A 29 3.25 12.70 -8.73
C GLY A 29 4.43 13.31 -9.49
N ARG A 30 4.31 14.60 -9.84
CA ARG A 30 5.38 15.34 -10.53
C ARG A 30 6.48 15.80 -9.58
N THR A 31 6.11 16.06 -8.33
CA THR A 31 6.99 16.50 -7.26
C THR A 31 6.76 15.65 -6.02
N ARG A 32 7.72 15.67 -5.09
CA ARG A 32 7.56 15.00 -3.79
C ARG A 32 6.39 15.59 -2.99
N ASP A 33 6.20 16.90 -3.04
CA ASP A 33 5.08 17.58 -2.35
C ASP A 33 3.71 17.12 -2.85
N ASP A 34 3.54 16.89 -4.16
CA ASP A 34 2.29 16.38 -4.72
C ASP A 34 2.00 14.95 -4.22
N VAL A 35 3.05 14.15 -4.04
CA VAL A 35 2.97 12.78 -3.51
C VAL A 35 2.63 12.79 -2.02
N ASP A 36 3.34 13.59 -1.23
CA ASP A 36 3.13 13.67 0.21
C ASP A 36 1.71 14.20 0.53
N GLU A 37 1.21 15.19 -0.22
CA GLU A 37 -0.17 15.67 -0.08
C GLU A 37 -1.21 14.61 -0.46
N ALA A 38 -0.93 13.77 -1.46
CA ALA A 38 -1.82 12.67 -1.82
C ALA A 38 -1.80 11.56 -0.75
N LEU A 39 -0.63 11.20 -0.23
CA LEU A 39 -0.47 10.23 0.86
C LEU A 39 -1.17 10.69 2.15
N ASP A 40 -1.25 11.99 2.38
CA ASP A 40 -1.87 12.57 3.57
C ASP A 40 -3.42 12.61 3.50
N SER A 41 -4.00 12.35 2.33
CA SER A 41 -5.45 12.43 2.14
C SER A 41 -6.20 11.35 2.91
N VAL A 42 -7.41 11.67 3.40
CA VAL A 42 -8.28 10.73 4.13
C VAL A 42 -8.49 9.43 3.35
N ILE A 43 -8.77 9.55 2.04
CA ILE A 43 -9.04 8.38 1.20
C ILE A 43 -7.79 7.51 1.08
N VAL A 44 -6.62 8.09 0.88
CA VAL A 44 -5.37 7.31 0.75
C VAL A 44 -4.97 6.70 2.09
N LYS A 45 -5.09 7.45 3.19
CA LYS A 45 -4.86 6.95 4.56
C LYS A 45 -5.79 5.81 4.96
N SER A 46 -6.98 5.70 4.38
CA SER A 46 -7.90 4.58 4.66
C SER A 46 -7.29 3.21 4.31
N VAL A 47 -6.33 3.16 3.39
CA VAL A 47 -5.59 1.93 3.04
C VAL A 47 -4.82 1.38 4.24
N ALA A 48 -4.39 2.23 5.18
CA ALA A 48 -3.68 1.79 6.39
C ALA A 48 -4.55 0.95 7.32
N LEU A 49 -5.88 1.08 7.25
CA LEU A 49 -6.82 0.27 8.05
C LEU A 49 -6.84 -1.21 7.64
N ALA A 50 -6.30 -1.53 6.46
CA ALA A 50 -6.12 -2.90 5.99
C ALA A 50 -4.75 -3.49 6.38
N ALA A 51 -3.85 -2.68 6.95
CA ALA A 51 -2.55 -3.15 7.40
C ALA A 51 -2.66 -3.84 8.77
N PRO A 52 -1.84 -4.86 9.06
CA PRO A 52 -1.82 -5.49 10.37
C PRO A 52 -1.34 -4.51 11.45
N ALA A 53 -1.75 -4.75 12.71
CA ALA A 53 -1.36 -3.91 13.83
C ALA A 53 0.15 -3.84 14.06
N GLU A 54 0.89 -4.90 13.72
CA GLU A 54 2.36 -4.93 13.70
C GLU A 54 2.96 -3.80 12.86
N ALA A 55 2.38 -3.49 11.69
CA ALA A 55 2.86 -2.42 10.82
C ALA A 55 2.65 -1.05 11.47
N TRP A 56 1.51 -0.84 12.14
CA TRP A 56 1.24 0.39 12.89
C TRP A 56 2.22 0.54 14.06
N ALA A 57 2.48 -0.54 14.80
CA ALA A 57 3.37 -0.55 15.95
C ALA A 57 4.82 -0.18 15.56
N ARG A 58 5.30 -0.60 14.38
CA ARG A 58 6.61 -0.16 13.84
C ARG A 58 6.74 1.36 13.71
N HIS A 59 5.62 2.06 13.57
CA HIS A 59 5.56 3.52 13.49
C HIS A 59 5.10 4.20 14.78
N GLY A 60 5.09 3.47 15.90
CA GLY A 60 4.83 4.02 17.23
C GLY A 60 3.36 4.37 17.50
N VAL A 61 2.43 3.82 16.70
CA VAL A 61 0.99 4.03 16.85
C VAL A 61 0.27 2.70 16.99
N GLU A 62 -0.78 2.65 17.79
CA GLU A 62 -1.65 1.47 17.88
C GLU A 62 -2.70 1.49 16.76
N HIS A 63 -2.98 0.33 16.17
CA HIS A 63 -4.02 0.17 15.17
C HIS A 63 -5.40 0.47 15.79
N PRO A 64 -6.25 1.30 15.14
CA PRO A 64 -7.52 1.75 15.73
C PRO A 64 -8.55 0.63 15.93
N LEU A 65 -8.42 -0.47 15.18
CA LEU A 65 -9.26 -1.68 15.33
C LEU A 65 -8.70 -2.70 16.35
N GLY A 66 -7.65 -2.34 17.11
CA GLY A 66 -7.07 -3.15 18.18
C GLY A 66 -5.63 -3.58 17.93
N SER A 67 -4.89 -3.84 19.02
CA SER A 67 -3.47 -4.20 19.01
C SER A 67 -3.16 -5.52 18.30
N ASP A 68 -4.15 -6.40 18.19
CA ASP A 68 -3.99 -7.74 17.61
C ASP A 68 -4.64 -7.87 16.22
N PHE A 69 -5.05 -6.74 15.62
CA PHE A 69 -5.68 -6.73 14.30
C PHE A 69 -4.78 -7.38 13.25
N SER A 70 -5.25 -8.46 12.62
CA SER A 70 -4.37 -9.30 11.78
C SER A 70 -4.26 -8.82 10.33
N GLY A 71 -5.07 -7.84 9.92
CA GLY A 71 -5.00 -7.19 8.61
C GLY A 71 -6.32 -7.23 7.84
N VAL A 72 -6.24 -7.04 6.53
CA VAL A 72 -7.40 -6.85 5.63
C VAL A 72 -8.49 -7.93 5.74
N GLN A 73 -8.14 -9.17 6.09
CA GLN A 73 -9.10 -10.26 6.27
C GLN A 73 -10.07 -10.05 7.44
N ASP A 74 -9.68 -9.25 8.43
CA ASP A 74 -10.51 -8.91 9.60
C ASP A 74 -11.25 -7.57 9.41
N LEU A 75 -10.96 -6.84 8.33
CA LEU A 75 -11.56 -5.53 8.07
C LEU A 75 -13.01 -5.68 7.61
N VAL A 76 -13.94 -5.09 8.35
CA VAL A 76 -15.37 -5.03 7.98
C VAL A 76 -15.79 -3.57 7.79
N PRO A 77 -15.64 -3.00 6.58
CA PRO A 77 -15.90 -1.57 6.34
C PRO A 77 -17.32 -1.12 6.69
N GLN A 78 -18.31 -2.01 6.60
CA GLN A 78 -19.72 -1.69 6.88
C GLN A 78 -19.97 -1.38 8.37
N LEU A 79 -19.05 -1.73 9.25
CA LEU A 79 -19.13 -1.42 10.68
C LEU A 79 -18.44 -0.09 11.05
N ILE A 80 -17.78 0.55 10.08
CA ILE A 80 -17.05 1.80 10.30
C ILE A 80 -17.91 2.94 9.75
N ASP A 81 -18.49 3.71 10.66
CA ASP A 81 -19.21 4.93 10.28
C ASP A 81 -18.24 6.03 9.83
N GLN A 82 -18.81 7.11 9.26
CA GLN A 82 -18.01 8.22 8.74
C GLN A 82 -17.11 8.86 9.81
N GLN A 83 -17.62 9.04 11.02
CA GLN A 83 -16.89 9.69 12.10
C GLN A 83 -15.69 8.84 12.52
N SER A 84 -15.92 7.54 12.72
CA SER A 84 -14.89 6.56 13.03
C SER A 84 -13.82 6.49 11.94
N ALA A 85 -14.23 6.47 10.66
CA ALA A 85 -13.28 6.48 9.54
C ALA A 85 -12.35 7.71 9.56
N LEU A 86 -12.90 8.90 9.86
CA LEU A 86 -12.11 10.13 9.96
C LEU A 86 -11.17 10.10 11.16
N GLU A 87 -11.63 9.65 12.32
CA GLU A 87 -10.81 9.50 13.53
C GLU A 87 -9.67 8.50 13.33
N TYR A 88 -9.97 7.35 12.72
CA TYR A 88 -8.99 6.30 12.46
C TYR A 88 -7.93 6.76 11.46
N THR A 89 -8.34 7.42 10.38
CA THR A 89 -7.40 7.94 9.38
C THR A 89 -6.56 9.09 9.93
N ALA A 90 -7.08 9.93 10.83
CA ALA A 90 -6.31 10.99 11.48
C ALA A 90 -5.13 10.45 12.32
N ARG A 91 -5.22 9.21 12.83
CA ARG A 91 -4.16 8.54 13.59
C ARG A 91 -3.05 7.96 12.72
N VAL A 92 -3.22 7.90 11.40
CA VAL A 92 -2.25 7.29 10.47
C VAL A 92 -1.03 8.21 10.31
N PRO A 93 0.18 7.79 10.72
CA PRO A 93 1.37 8.58 10.53
C PRO A 93 1.84 8.50 9.06
N ALA A 94 2.46 9.57 8.57
CA ALA A 94 2.99 9.62 7.21
C ALA A 94 4.05 8.53 6.95
N SER A 95 4.82 8.15 7.97
CA SER A 95 5.81 7.07 7.89
C SER A 95 5.18 5.71 7.59
N LEU A 96 4.01 5.42 8.16
CA LEU A 96 3.25 4.20 7.86
C LEU A 96 2.79 4.17 6.40
N MET A 97 2.28 5.30 5.90
CA MET A 97 1.88 5.40 4.50
C MET A 97 3.05 5.16 3.54
N LYS A 98 4.26 5.63 3.90
CA LYS A 98 5.48 5.38 3.13
C LYS A 98 5.95 3.92 3.17
N GLU A 99 5.69 3.19 4.26
CA GLU A 99 5.98 1.75 4.35
C GLU A 99 5.03 0.92 3.47
N ILE A 100 3.74 1.25 3.48
CA ILE A 100 2.69 0.39 2.88
C ILE A 100 2.31 0.77 1.44
N CYS A 101 2.84 1.86 0.89
CA CYS A 101 2.60 2.31 -0.48
C CYS A 101 3.90 2.40 -1.27
N PHE A 102 3.83 2.16 -2.58
CA PHE A 102 4.90 2.61 -3.47
C PHE A 102 4.67 4.07 -3.81
N HIS A 103 5.66 4.93 -3.61
CA HIS A 103 5.43 6.36 -3.70
C HIS A 103 6.61 7.18 -4.24
N GLY A 104 6.32 8.27 -4.92
CA GLY A 104 7.34 9.21 -5.42
C GLY A 104 7.18 9.55 -6.90
N THR A 105 8.27 10.00 -7.51
CA THR A 105 8.37 10.10 -8.97
C THR A 105 8.27 8.71 -9.61
N ALA A 106 8.02 8.66 -10.92
CA ALA A 106 7.89 7.38 -11.62
C ALA A 106 9.14 6.51 -11.51
N GLY A 107 10.35 7.10 -11.52
CA GLY A 107 11.60 6.38 -11.34
C GLY A 107 11.71 5.75 -9.95
N GLU A 108 11.49 6.54 -8.90
CA GLU A 108 11.56 6.08 -7.51
C GLU A 108 10.56 4.94 -7.22
N VAL A 109 9.37 4.99 -7.83
CA VAL A 109 8.38 3.90 -7.72
C VAL A 109 8.89 2.62 -8.40
N LEU A 110 9.50 2.73 -9.58
CA LEU A 110 10.05 1.58 -10.28
C LEU A 110 11.23 0.97 -9.53
N ASP A 111 12.07 1.79 -8.91
CA ASP A 111 13.19 1.33 -8.08
C ASP A 111 12.69 0.56 -6.85
N GLN A 112 11.66 1.07 -6.16
CA GLN A 112 11.01 0.36 -5.05
C GLN A 112 10.41 -0.98 -5.51
N VAL A 113 9.74 -1.03 -6.68
CA VAL A 113 9.17 -2.28 -7.18
C VAL A 113 10.28 -3.26 -7.60
N ALA A 114 11.38 -2.77 -8.18
CA ALA A 114 12.53 -3.59 -8.53
C ALA A 114 13.14 -4.26 -7.29
N GLU A 115 13.25 -3.54 -6.18
CA GLU A 115 13.68 -4.11 -4.91
C GLU A 115 12.78 -5.29 -4.47
N TRP A 116 11.45 -5.14 -4.57
CA TRP A 116 10.52 -6.22 -4.25
C TRP A 116 10.64 -7.42 -5.20
N ARG A 117 10.83 -7.17 -6.50
CA ARG A 117 11.08 -8.22 -7.51
C ARG A 117 12.34 -9.02 -7.17
N ASP A 118 13.41 -8.32 -6.81
CA ASP A 118 14.70 -8.91 -6.44
C ASP A 118 14.57 -9.73 -5.15
N HIS A 119 13.68 -9.32 -4.23
CA HIS A 119 13.25 -10.11 -3.07
C HIS A 119 12.23 -11.22 -3.38
N GLY A 120 11.91 -11.48 -4.65
CA GLY A 120 11.14 -12.63 -5.08
C GLY A 120 9.67 -12.38 -5.42
N LEU A 121 9.22 -11.12 -5.46
CA LEU A 121 7.89 -10.79 -5.98
C LEU A 121 7.75 -11.26 -7.44
N ARG A 122 6.61 -11.85 -7.79
CA ARG A 122 6.32 -12.34 -9.15
C ARG A 122 5.02 -11.78 -9.73
N TYR A 123 4.12 -11.27 -8.89
CA TYR A 123 2.88 -10.66 -9.33
C TYR A 123 2.54 -9.42 -8.50
N LEU A 124 2.46 -8.27 -9.14
CA LEU A 124 2.08 -7.01 -8.48
C LEU A 124 0.67 -6.60 -8.93
N LEU A 125 -0.26 -6.52 -7.97
CA LEU A 125 -1.54 -5.83 -8.16
C LEU A 125 -1.37 -4.37 -7.76
N VAL A 126 -1.56 -3.46 -8.72
CA VAL A 126 -1.44 -2.02 -8.53
C VAL A 126 -2.80 -1.38 -8.32
N ILE A 127 -2.94 -0.64 -7.22
CA ILE A 127 -4.07 0.26 -6.99
C ILE A 127 -3.60 1.70 -7.26
N ASN A 128 -4.34 2.43 -8.10
CA ASN A 128 -4.00 3.81 -8.44
C ASN A 128 -4.40 4.77 -7.30
N GLY A 129 -3.45 5.14 -6.44
CA GLY A 129 -3.66 6.14 -5.39
C GLY A 129 -3.40 7.58 -5.86
N SER A 130 -2.68 7.78 -6.96
CA SER A 130 -2.33 9.10 -7.51
C SER A 130 -3.53 9.99 -7.81
N GLN A 131 -4.66 9.40 -8.23
CA GLN A 131 -5.89 10.15 -8.56
C GLN A 131 -6.66 10.61 -7.32
N LEU A 132 -6.32 10.11 -6.13
CA LEU A 132 -7.03 10.36 -4.88
C LEU A 132 -6.45 11.56 -4.11
N ASN A 133 -5.75 12.46 -4.81
CA ASN A 133 -5.32 13.74 -4.26
C ASN A 133 -6.56 14.65 -4.06
N PRO A 134 -6.70 15.33 -2.90
CA PRO A 134 -7.85 16.21 -2.61
C PRO A 134 -8.03 17.35 -3.63
N LYS A 135 -6.94 17.79 -4.27
CA LYS A 135 -6.96 18.84 -5.30
C LYS A 135 -7.03 18.19 -6.69
N LEU A 136 -8.20 18.30 -7.32
CA LEU A 136 -8.47 17.71 -8.64
C LEU A 136 -7.37 17.97 -9.67
N ARG A 137 -6.84 19.21 -9.75
CA ARG A 137 -5.76 19.57 -10.69
C ARG A 137 -4.51 18.71 -10.49
N LYS A 138 -4.16 18.40 -9.24
CA LYS A 138 -2.99 17.57 -8.92
C LYS A 138 -3.25 16.10 -9.25
N GLY A 139 -4.43 15.59 -8.92
CA GLY A 139 -4.86 14.24 -9.33
C GLY A 139 -4.79 14.05 -10.85
N VAL A 140 -5.34 14.98 -11.63
CA VAL A 140 -5.24 14.98 -13.10
C VAL A 140 -3.78 15.00 -13.56
N SER A 141 -2.94 15.85 -12.94
CA SER A 141 -1.52 15.96 -13.30
C SER A 141 -0.70 14.70 -13.02
N ALA A 142 -1.19 13.81 -12.14
CA ALA A 142 -0.53 12.55 -11.80
C ALA A 142 -0.77 11.44 -12.83
N THR A 143 -1.67 11.63 -13.80
CA THR A 143 -1.97 10.68 -14.87
C THR A 143 -0.73 10.30 -15.69
N LEU A 144 0.09 11.29 -16.06
CA LEU A 144 1.30 11.05 -16.85
C LEU A 144 2.36 10.27 -16.06
N PRO A 145 2.77 10.68 -14.84
CA PRO A 145 3.63 9.89 -13.97
C PRO A 145 3.13 8.44 -13.78
N TYR A 146 1.84 8.26 -13.49
CA TYR A 146 1.25 6.93 -13.28
C TYR A 146 1.31 6.06 -14.54
N THR A 147 1.04 6.64 -15.71
CA THR A 147 1.17 5.93 -16.99
C THR A 147 2.61 5.51 -17.25
N THR A 148 3.58 6.36 -16.90
CA THR A 148 5.01 6.02 -16.99
C THR A 148 5.37 4.86 -16.06
N VAL A 149 4.86 4.84 -14.83
CA VAL A 149 5.00 3.69 -13.92
C VAL A 149 4.45 2.42 -14.56
N LEU A 150 3.20 2.42 -15.05
CA LEU A 150 2.61 1.24 -15.67
C LEU A 150 3.40 0.72 -16.88
N ARG A 151 3.96 1.62 -17.70
CA ARG A 151 4.83 1.24 -18.82
C ARG A 151 6.18 0.68 -18.35
N GLY A 152 6.74 1.23 -17.28
CA GLY A 152 7.98 0.75 -16.67
C GLY A 152 7.80 -0.62 -16.01
N LEU A 153 6.69 -0.84 -15.29
CA LEU A 153 6.36 -2.11 -14.66
C LEU A 153 6.25 -3.26 -15.67
N LYS A 154 5.78 -3.00 -16.89
CA LYS A 154 5.75 -4.01 -17.97
C LYS A 154 7.13 -4.45 -18.45
N LYS A 155 8.18 -3.72 -18.10
CA LYS A 155 9.57 -4.00 -18.49
C LYS A 155 10.41 -4.56 -17.33
N LEU A 156 9.85 -4.62 -16.11
CA LEU A 156 10.51 -5.12 -14.90
C LEU A 156 10.34 -6.64 -14.76
#